data_AF-A0A1C5NIH8-F1
#
_entry.id   AF-A0A1C5NIH8-F1
#
_cell.length_a   1.000
_cell.length_b   1.000
_cell.length_c   1.000
_cell.angle_alpha   90.00
_cell.angle_beta   90.00
_cell.angle_gamma   90.00
#
_symmetry.space_group_name_H-M   'P 1'
#
loop_
_entity.id
_entity.type
_entity.pdbx_description
1 polymer ?
#
loop_
_entity_poly.entity_id
_entity_poly.type
_entity_poly.pdbx_seq_one_letter_code
_entity_poly.pdbx_strand_id
1 'polypeptide(L)'
;MDYEVAIEMRNICMGDKRELTRGQIAGEVIDFDKLMKGLKPETVEKCRAYFDEMIKNDEKKLYDVDLLMEETESVKAEFEKFMKSNKADDIFKRLYDDIEEFFQVPPFEGLDNIEYGIHEVCVYSILEYFTWKSLPKHDHKVCRDEYRDSIAARTFDEVGDKWIAFCDDLQDRYEAVSSGNTADEHALKVDIAACGIIAIAAIRDQDPFALDMAQSGAAEKAEMIVGSLENDTYKEGESAFTDNVVKLLGFVYGQVKENRELA
;
A
#
# COMPACT_ATOMS: atom_id res chain seq x y z
N MET A 1 13.53 26.79 9.86
CA MET A 1 12.73 28.02 9.77
C MET A 1 13.64 29.20 10.05
N ASP A 2 13.93 29.95 8.99
CA ASP A 2 14.62 31.22 8.99
C ASP A 2 13.57 32.34 9.06
N TYR A 3 13.55 33.04 10.20
CA TYR A 3 12.57 34.08 10.47
C TYR A 3 12.63 35.24 9.47
N GLU A 4 13.78 35.52 8.86
CA GLU A 4 13.91 36.60 7.88
C GLU A 4 13.22 36.22 6.57
N VAL A 5 13.41 34.99 6.10
CA VAL A 5 12.75 34.47 4.89
C VAL A 5 11.24 34.42 5.07
N ALA A 6 10.76 33.92 6.22
CA ALA A 6 9.34 33.87 6.52
C ALA A 6 8.69 35.27 6.53
N ILE A 7 9.41 36.29 7.02
CA ILE A 7 8.96 37.69 6.99
C ILE A 7 8.89 38.22 5.56
N GLU A 8 9.90 37.96 4.72
CA GLU A 8 9.90 38.39 3.32
C GLU A 8 8.76 37.72 2.51
N MET A 9 8.54 36.41 2.70
CA MET A 9 7.39 35.71 2.12
C MET A 9 6.05 36.32 2.58
N ARG A 10 5.92 36.65 3.87
CA ARG A 10 4.73 37.33 4.39
C ARG A 10 4.52 38.71 3.77
N ASN A 11 5.60 39.49 3.59
CA ASN A 11 5.53 40.81 2.96
C ASN A 11 5.09 40.69 1.50
N ILE A 12 5.59 39.69 0.76
CA ILE A 12 5.12 39.39 -0.59
C ILE A 12 3.61 39.11 -0.57
N CYS A 13 3.14 38.24 0.33
CA CYS A 13 1.71 37.96 0.49
C CYS A 13 0.86 39.19 0.87
N MET A 14 1.48 40.26 1.40
CA MET A 14 0.81 41.54 1.69
C MET A 14 0.84 42.53 0.51
N GLY A 15 1.44 42.16 -0.62
CA GLY A 15 1.47 42.93 -1.87
C GLY A 15 2.83 43.57 -2.20
N ASP A 16 3.87 43.36 -1.37
CA ASP A 16 5.22 43.79 -1.71
C ASP A 16 5.83 42.89 -2.80
N LYS A 17 6.84 43.41 -3.52
CA LYS A 17 7.72 42.59 -4.35
C LYS A 17 9.07 42.44 -3.66
N ARG A 18 9.52 41.21 -3.42
CA ARG A 18 10.78 40.92 -2.71
C ARG A 18 11.60 39.89 -3.47
N GLU A 19 12.91 39.95 -3.30
CA GLU A 19 13.81 38.96 -3.86
C GLU A 19 13.97 37.79 -2.89
N LEU A 20 13.74 36.58 -3.39
CA LEU A 20 14.01 35.33 -2.68
C LEU A 20 14.72 34.36 -3.61
N THR A 21 15.38 33.36 -3.04
CA THR A 21 15.87 32.21 -3.81
C THR A 21 14.89 31.04 -3.70
N ARG A 22 14.89 30.15 -4.70
CA ARG A 22 14.11 28.90 -4.61
C ARG A 22 14.53 28.07 -3.40
N GLY A 23 15.82 28.11 -3.03
CA GLY A 23 16.34 27.43 -1.85
C GLY A 23 15.80 27.97 -0.52
N GLN A 24 15.65 29.30 -0.42
CA GLN A 24 15.01 29.95 0.74
C GLN A 24 13.53 29.54 0.86
N ILE A 25 12.80 29.54 -0.25
CA ILE A 25 11.40 29.08 -0.29
C ILE A 25 11.31 27.61 0.13
N ALA A 26 12.17 26.74 -0.43
CA ALA A 26 12.23 25.32 -0.06
C ALA A 26 12.47 25.09 1.43
N GLY A 27 13.40 25.83 2.04
CA GLY A 27 13.69 25.74 3.48
C GLY A 27 12.53 26.12 4.40
N GLU A 28 11.59 26.94 3.91
CA GLU A 28 10.41 27.37 4.68
C GLU A 28 9.18 26.49 4.44
N VAL A 29 9.00 25.99 3.22
CA VAL A 29 7.75 25.32 2.82
C VAL A 29 7.80 23.81 2.94
N ILE A 30 9.00 23.22 3.04
CA ILE A 30 9.21 21.78 3.23
C ILE A 30 9.54 21.51 4.70
N ASP A 31 8.63 20.83 5.39
CA ASP A 31 8.85 20.34 6.76
C ASP A 31 9.54 18.97 6.71
N PHE A 32 10.86 18.99 6.50
CA PHE A 32 11.65 17.78 6.28
C PHE A 32 11.49 16.75 7.40
N ASP A 33 11.61 17.16 8.66
CA ASP A 33 11.55 16.23 9.79
C ASP A 33 10.17 15.57 9.92
N LYS A 34 9.10 16.31 9.61
CA LYS A 34 7.75 15.74 9.56
C LYS A 34 7.60 14.75 8.40
N LEU A 35 8.10 15.09 7.20
CA LEU A 35 7.99 14.24 6.01
C LEU A 35 8.84 12.97 6.11
N MET A 36 9.95 13.01 6.83
CA MET A 36 10.85 11.86 7.00
C MET A 36 10.44 10.91 8.12
N LYS A 37 9.45 11.28 8.93
CA LYS A 37 9.05 10.48 10.09
C LYS A 37 8.59 9.09 9.64
N GLY A 38 9.26 8.05 10.16
CA GLY A 38 8.93 6.65 9.87
C GLY A 38 9.66 6.05 8.65
N LEU A 39 10.40 6.85 7.88
CA LEU A 39 11.17 6.33 6.75
C LEU A 39 12.46 5.62 7.19
N LYS A 40 12.92 4.66 6.36
CA LYS A 40 14.20 3.96 6.56
C LYS A 40 15.38 4.95 6.55
N PRO A 41 16.43 4.74 7.37
CA PRO A 41 17.59 5.65 7.43
C PRO A 41 18.23 5.93 6.05
N GLU A 42 18.34 4.93 5.19
CA GLU A 42 18.90 5.06 3.85
C GLU A 42 18.03 5.95 2.93
N THR A 43 16.71 5.88 3.08
CA THR A 43 15.77 6.77 2.38
C THR A 43 15.84 8.18 2.93
N VAL A 44 15.94 8.33 4.26
CA VAL A 44 16.12 9.63 4.91
C VAL A 44 17.42 10.28 4.44
N GLU A 45 18.52 9.53 4.31
CA GLU A 45 19.78 10.05 3.76
C GLU A 45 19.64 10.52 2.32
N LYS A 46 19.00 9.73 1.45
CA LYS A 46 18.75 10.14 0.04
C LYS A 46 17.87 11.39 -0.05
N CYS A 47 16.79 11.44 0.72
CA CYS A 47 15.90 12.60 0.76
C CYS A 47 16.60 13.82 1.36
N ARG A 48 17.45 13.63 2.37
CA ARG A 48 18.25 14.71 2.97
C ARG A 48 19.25 15.27 1.97
N ALA A 49 19.96 14.42 1.23
CA ALA A 49 20.90 14.87 0.21
C ALA A 49 20.19 15.72 -0.87
N TYR A 50 19.01 15.29 -1.33
CA TYR A 50 18.24 16.04 -2.32
C TYR A 50 17.68 17.35 -1.76
N PHE A 51 17.14 17.33 -0.53
CA PHE A 51 16.69 18.55 0.15
C PHE A 51 17.85 19.55 0.32
N ASP A 52 19.02 19.08 0.74
CA ASP A 52 20.24 19.88 0.90
C ASP A 52 20.72 20.47 -0.43
N GLU A 53 20.47 19.81 -1.56
CA GLU A 53 20.72 20.36 -2.90
C GLU A 53 19.69 21.45 -3.27
N MET A 54 18.40 21.24 -2.98
CA MET A 54 17.36 22.23 -3.25
C MET A 54 17.60 23.54 -2.49
N ILE A 55 17.94 23.47 -1.19
CA ILE A 55 18.19 24.65 -0.37
C ILE A 55 19.48 25.40 -0.75
N LYS A 56 20.40 24.77 -1.47
CA LYS A 56 21.62 25.41 -1.98
C LYS A 56 21.37 26.32 -3.19
N ASN A 57 20.17 26.30 -3.77
CA ASN A 57 19.84 27.22 -4.85
C ASN A 57 19.89 28.67 -4.33
N ASP A 58 20.87 29.42 -4.84
CA ASP A 58 21.15 30.81 -4.49
C ASP A 58 20.71 31.80 -5.58
N GLU A 59 20.01 31.32 -6.62
CA GLU A 59 19.50 32.15 -7.70
C GLU A 59 18.35 33.01 -7.19
N LYS A 60 18.61 34.32 -7.07
CA LYS A 60 17.60 35.29 -6.66
C LYS A 60 16.64 35.59 -7.80
N LYS A 61 15.35 35.55 -7.48
CA LYS A 61 14.26 36.01 -8.34
C LYS A 61 13.38 36.98 -7.58
N LEU A 62 12.84 37.96 -8.30
CA LEU A 62 11.87 38.90 -7.75
C LEU A 62 10.48 38.25 -7.79
N TYR A 63 9.86 38.10 -6.63
CA TYR A 63 8.55 37.49 -6.48
C TYR A 63 7.48 38.54 -6.16
N ASP A 64 6.33 38.40 -6.80
CA ASP A 64 5.04 38.88 -6.29
C ASP A 64 4.20 37.68 -5.81
N VAL A 65 2.99 37.95 -5.33
CA VAL A 65 2.11 36.93 -4.73
C VAL A 65 1.93 35.72 -5.64
N ASP A 66 1.61 35.96 -6.92
CA ASP A 66 1.29 34.89 -7.86
C ASP A 66 2.51 34.01 -8.13
N LEU A 67 3.66 34.63 -8.38
CA LEU A 67 4.92 33.90 -8.60
C LEU A 67 5.36 33.13 -7.35
N LEU A 68 5.18 33.69 -6.16
CA LEU A 68 5.55 33.03 -4.91
C LEU A 68 4.68 31.78 -4.68
N MET A 69 3.38 31.87 -4.96
CA MET A 69 2.46 30.74 -4.83
C MET A 69 2.81 29.62 -5.80
N GLU A 70 3.02 29.94 -7.08
CA GLU A 70 3.43 28.97 -8.12
C GLU A 70 4.76 28.29 -7.76
N GLU A 71 5.75 29.07 -7.33
CA GLU A 71 7.05 28.53 -6.91
C GLU A 71 6.92 27.61 -5.69
N THR A 72 6.09 28.00 -4.72
CA THR A 72 5.83 27.19 -3.51
C THR A 72 5.20 25.85 -3.85
N GLU A 73 4.19 25.84 -4.72
CA GLU A 73 3.55 24.60 -5.20
C GLU A 73 4.53 23.75 -6.01
N SER A 74 5.31 24.38 -6.90
CA SER A 74 6.34 23.71 -7.69
C SER A 74 7.39 23.02 -6.82
N VAL A 75 7.91 23.71 -5.81
CA VAL A 75 8.92 23.19 -4.88
C VAL A 75 8.38 21.99 -4.09
N LYS A 76 7.15 22.07 -3.58
CA LYS A 76 6.51 20.97 -2.87
C LYS A 76 6.31 19.75 -3.79
N ALA A 77 5.75 19.97 -4.98
CA ALA A 77 5.50 18.91 -5.95
C ALA A 77 6.81 18.22 -6.41
N GLU A 78 7.88 18.98 -6.61
CA GLU A 78 9.19 18.45 -6.97
C GLU A 78 9.74 17.55 -5.85
N PHE A 79 9.72 18.02 -4.59
CA PHE A 79 10.21 17.24 -3.46
C PHE A 79 9.36 15.99 -3.20
N GLU A 80 8.03 16.10 -3.25
CA GLU A 80 7.12 14.96 -3.13
C GLU A 80 7.35 13.93 -4.23
N LYS A 81 7.56 14.36 -5.48
CA LYS A 81 7.88 13.45 -6.58
C LYS A 81 9.19 12.72 -6.32
N PHE A 82 10.23 13.42 -5.86
CA PHE A 82 11.50 12.78 -5.50
C PHE A 82 11.32 11.76 -4.37
N MET A 83 10.60 12.10 -3.31
CA MET A 83 10.30 11.19 -2.20
C MET A 83 9.55 9.94 -2.71
N LYS A 84 8.51 10.09 -3.54
CA LYS A 84 7.78 8.96 -4.11
C LYS A 84 8.67 8.04 -4.96
N SER A 85 9.65 8.59 -5.67
CA SER A 85 10.63 7.81 -6.44
C SER A 85 11.73 7.17 -5.58
N ASN A 86 11.99 7.67 -4.37
CA ASN A 86 13.10 7.24 -3.51
C ASN A 86 12.70 6.64 -2.16
N LYS A 87 11.39 6.57 -1.85
CA LYS A 87 10.83 5.67 -0.84
C LYS A 87 11.25 4.26 -1.21
N ALA A 88 12.38 3.85 -0.63
CA ALA A 88 13.03 2.59 -0.92
C ALA A 88 12.23 1.49 -0.25
N ASP A 89 11.62 0.62 -1.07
CA ASP A 89 10.81 -0.51 -0.62
C ASP A 89 9.85 -0.12 0.49
N ASP A 90 8.95 0.81 0.17
CA ASP A 90 7.74 0.90 0.96
C ASP A 90 7.03 -0.45 0.86
N ILE A 91 6.72 -1.06 2.00
CA ILE A 91 6.03 -2.34 2.01
C ILE A 91 4.72 -2.20 1.24
N PHE A 92 4.07 -1.02 1.34
CA PHE A 92 2.90 -0.69 0.54
C PHE A 92 3.17 -0.82 -0.95
N LYS A 93 4.18 -0.10 -1.48
CA LYS A 93 4.48 -0.08 -2.91
C LYS A 93 4.83 -1.47 -3.44
N ARG A 94 5.65 -2.23 -2.70
CA ARG A 94 6.00 -3.59 -3.08
C ARG A 94 4.76 -4.49 -3.17
N LEU A 95 3.94 -4.51 -2.10
CA LEU A 95 2.69 -5.28 -2.11
C LEU A 95 1.75 -4.83 -3.24
N TYR A 96 1.62 -3.53 -3.46
CA TYR A 96 0.72 -2.96 -4.45
C TYR A 96 1.17 -3.23 -5.90
N ASP A 97 2.46 -3.07 -6.21
CA ASP A 97 3.03 -3.37 -7.52
C ASP A 97 2.85 -4.87 -7.84
N ASP A 98 3.09 -5.77 -6.87
CA ASP A 98 2.88 -7.21 -7.04
C ASP A 98 1.39 -7.58 -7.27
N ILE A 99 0.46 -6.87 -6.63
CA ILE A 99 -0.99 -7.03 -6.83
C ILE A 99 -1.38 -6.62 -8.25
N GLU A 100 -0.86 -5.49 -8.75
CA GLU A 100 -1.12 -5.04 -10.11
C GLU A 100 -0.66 -6.10 -11.12
N GLU A 101 0.53 -6.66 -10.93
CA GLU A 101 1.05 -7.77 -11.76
C GLU A 101 0.19 -9.04 -11.65
N PHE A 102 -0.29 -9.39 -10.44
CA PHE A 102 -1.16 -10.55 -10.23
C PHE A 102 -2.43 -10.50 -11.10
N PHE A 103 -3.04 -9.32 -11.25
CA PHE A 103 -4.24 -9.14 -12.09
C PHE A 103 -3.96 -9.09 -13.59
N GLN A 104 -2.71 -8.92 -14.02
CA GLN A 104 -2.34 -9.02 -15.45
C GLN A 104 -2.26 -10.47 -15.93
N VAL A 105 -2.26 -11.43 -14.99
CA VAL A 105 -2.33 -12.85 -15.32
C VAL A 105 -3.81 -13.20 -15.62
N PRO A 106 -4.12 -14.08 -16.59
CA PRO A 106 -5.48 -14.30 -17.08
C PRO A 106 -6.56 -14.97 -16.18
N PRO A 107 -6.37 -15.46 -14.93
CA PRO A 107 -7.49 -16.02 -14.15
C PRO A 107 -8.63 -15.05 -13.82
N PHE A 108 -8.41 -13.74 -13.97
CA PHE A 108 -9.38 -12.69 -13.61
C PHE A 108 -9.81 -11.82 -14.81
N GLU A 109 -9.63 -12.26 -16.06
CA GLU A 109 -10.06 -11.49 -17.25
C GLU A 109 -11.60 -11.38 -17.34
N GLY A 110 -12.11 -10.15 -17.57
CA GLY A 110 -13.53 -9.86 -17.83
C GLY A 110 -14.19 -8.84 -16.90
N LEU A 111 -13.41 -8.12 -16.08
CA LEU A 111 -13.93 -7.28 -14.99
C LEU A 111 -14.36 -5.89 -15.47
N ASP A 112 -15.58 -5.51 -15.12
CA ASP A 112 -15.99 -4.11 -15.17
C ASP A 112 -15.21 -3.30 -14.10
N ASN A 113 -14.98 -2.01 -14.37
CA ASN A 113 -14.14 -1.14 -13.52
C ASN A 113 -14.53 -1.08 -12.02
N ILE A 114 -15.76 -1.48 -11.66
CA ILE A 114 -16.24 -1.52 -10.26
C ILE A 114 -15.83 -2.83 -9.56
N GLU A 115 -15.75 -3.96 -10.28
CA GLU A 115 -15.35 -5.26 -9.75
C GLU A 115 -13.84 -5.33 -9.48
N TYR A 116 -13.05 -4.64 -10.32
CA TYR A 116 -11.59 -4.57 -10.17
C TYR A 116 -11.16 -4.04 -8.79
N GLY A 117 -11.85 -3.03 -8.28
CA GLY A 117 -11.56 -2.44 -6.97
C GLY A 117 -11.78 -3.40 -5.80
N ILE A 118 -12.89 -4.15 -5.81
CA ILE A 118 -13.20 -5.13 -4.74
C ILE A 118 -12.17 -6.26 -4.73
N HIS A 119 -11.73 -6.69 -5.92
CA HIS A 119 -10.74 -7.75 -6.04
C HIS A 119 -9.38 -7.31 -5.49
N GLU A 120 -8.95 -6.10 -5.85
CA GLU A 120 -7.71 -5.51 -5.35
C GLU A 120 -7.71 -5.44 -3.82
N VAL A 121 -8.80 -4.98 -3.20
CA VAL A 121 -8.93 -4.90 -1.74
C VAL A 121 -8.86 -6.28 -1.10
N CYS A 122 -9.49 -7.29 -1.70
CA CYS A 122 -9.44 -8.65 -1.19
C CYS A 122 -8.03 -9.24 -1.24
N VAL A 123 -7.32 -9.08 -2.35
CA VAL A 123 -5.93 -9.56 -2.49
C VAL A 123 -4.98 -8.76 -1.59
N TYR A 124 -5.15 -7.44 -1.50
CA TYR A 124 -4.40 -6.60 -0.57
C TYR A 124 -4.63 -7.04 0.87
N SER A 125 -5.87 -7.29 1.28
CA SER A 125 -6.20 -7.64 2.68
C SER A 125 -5.47 -8.88 3.17
N ILE A 126 -5.37 -9.92 2.34
CA ILE A 126 -4.71 -11.19 2.68
C ILE A 126 -3.18 -11.04 2.65
N LEU A 127 -2.64 -10.34 1.63
CA LEU A 127 -1.21 -10.07 1.54
C LEU A 127 -0.71 -9.26 2.73
N GLU A 128 -1.43 -8.20 3.07
CA GLU A 128 -1.11 -7.30 4.17
C GLU A 128 -1.19 -8.05 5.50
N TYR A 129 -2.24 -8.87 5.72
CA TYR A 129 -2.38 -9.70 6.90
C TYR A 129 -1.18 -10.64 7.13
N PHE A 130 -0.79 -11.43 6.12
CA PHE A 130 0.35 -12.34 6.29
C PHE A 130 1.71 -11.64 6.26
N THR A 131 1.83 -10.51 5.56
CA THR A 131 3.04 -9.66 5.64
C THR A 131 3.22 -9.13 7.05
N TRP A 132 2.16 -8.60 7.67
CA TRP A 132 2.16 -8.16 9.06
C TRP A 132 2.56 -9.29 10.04
N LYS A 133 1.98 -10.48 9.89
CA LYS A 133 2.30 -11.63 10.77
C LYS A 133 3.71 -12.19 10.56
N SER A 134 4.34 -11.92 9.40
CA SER A 134 5.63 -12.52 9.01
C SER A 134 6.81 -11.55 9.09
N LEU A 135 6.58 -10.23 9.04
CA LEU A 135 7.63 -9.22 8.97
C LEU A 135 7.64 -8.33 10.23
N PRO A 136 8.60 -8.53 11.17
CA PRO A 136 8.59 -7.88 12.50
C PRO A 136 8.66 -6.34 12.53
N LYS A 137 8.97 -5.70 11.40
CA LYS A 137 9.10 -4.24 11.25
C LYS A 137 8.01 -3.64 10.35
N HIS A 138 7.00 -4.42 10.00
CA HIS A 138 5.86 -3.93 9.22
C HIS A 138 5.06 -2.91 10.03
N ASP A 139 4.94 -1.70 9.49
CA ASP A 139 4.03 -0.68 10.04
C ASP A 139 2.68 -0.79 9.32
N HIS A 140 1.80 -1.57 9.94
CA HIS A 140 0.42 -1.82 9.51
C HIS A 140 -0.34 -0.54 9.19
N LYS A 141 -0.17 0.48 10.04
CA LYS A 141 -0.92 1.72 9.90
C LYS A 141 -0.42 2.53 8.71
N VAL A 142 0.90 2.69 8.58
CA VAL A 142 1.48 3.42 7.44
C VAL A 142 1.13 2.73 6.12
N CYS A 143 1.25 1.41 6.04
CA CYS A 143 0.92 0.64 4.84
C CYS A 143 -0.55 0.88 4.41
N ARG A 144 -1.48 0.90 5.37
CA ARG A 144 -2.90 1.10 5.10
C ARG A 144 -3.29 2.55 4.84
N ASP A 145 -2.66 3.51 5.50
CA ASP A 145 -2.86 4.94 5.20
C ASP A 145 -2.43 5.22 3.75
N GLU A 146 -1.33 4.63 3.30
CA GLU A 146 -0.87 4.77 1.91
C GLU A 146 -1.76 4.05 0.90
N TYR A 147 -2.28 2.87 1.25
CA TYR A 147 -3.26 2.18 0.43
C TYR A 147 -4.56 2.99 0.29
N ARG A 148 -5.06 3.54 1.40
CA ARG A 148 -6.22 4.43 1.43
C ARG A 148 -6.02 5.63 0.52
N ASP A 149 -4.87 6.29 0.61
CA ASP A 149 -4.53 7.46 -0.22
C ASP A 149 -4.44 7.07 -1.71
N SER A 150 -3.90 5.88 -2.03
CA SER A 150 -3.86 5.34 -3.39
C SER A 150 -5.27 5.10 -3.96
N ILE A 151 -6.17 4.52 -3.17
CA ILE A 151 -7.58 4.33 -3.58
C ILE A 151 -8.26 5.68 -3.80
N ALA A 152 -8.11 6.60 -2.85
CA ALA A 152 -8.73 7.93 -2.90
C ALA A 152 -8.28 8.71 -4.15
N ALA A 153 -6.99 8.65 -4.49
CA ALA A 153 -6.44 9.33 -5.67
C ALA A 153 -6.98 8.81 -7.01
N ARG A 154 -7.38 7.53 -7.07
CA ARG A 154 -7.92 6.89 -8.29
C ARG A 154 -9.45 6.91 -8.35
N THR A 155 -10.12 7.20 -7.23
CA THR A 155 -11.57 7.16 -7.10
C THR A 155 -12.09 8.44 -6.44
N PHE A 156 -12.53 8.37 -5.17
CA PHE A 156 -12.96 9.47 -4.31
C PHE A 156 -12.61 9.14 -2.86
N ASP A 157 -12.44 10.15 -2.00
CA ASP A 157 -12.05 9.97 -0.59
C ASP A 157 -12.99 9.00 0.16
N GLU A 158 -14.30 9.07 -0.07
CA GLU A 158 -15.29 8.22 0.60
C GLU A 158 -15.22 6.75 0.17
N VAL A 159 -14.58 6.43 -0.96
CA VAL A 159 -14.36 5.06 -1.42
C VAL A 159 -13.17 4.44 -0.68
N GLY A 160 -12.11 5.23 -0.45
CA GLY A 160 -10.96 4.81 0.33
C GLY A 160 -11.35 4.33 1.73
N ASP A 161 -12.16 5.11 2.45
CA ASP A 161 -12.64 4.72 3.78
C ASP A 161 -13.47 3.43 3.78
N LYS A 162 -14.33 3.25 2.78
CA LYS A 162 -15.16 2.04 2.66
C LYS A 162 -14.33 0.79 2.40
N TRP A 163 -13.32 0.89 1.55
CA TRP A 163 -12.46 -0.25 1.21
C TRP A 163 -11.51 -0.61 2.35
N ILE A 164 -11.04 0.37 3.13
CA ILE A 164 -10.31 0.10 4.37
C ILE A 164 -11.22 -0.63 5.38
N ALA A 165 -12.45 -0.17 5.58
CA ALA A 165 -13.40 -0.86 6.47
C ALA A 165 -13.72 -2.30 6.02
N PHE A 166 -13.74 -2.55 4.71
CA PHE A 166 -13.90 -3.89 4.17
C PHE A 166 -12.65 -4.77 4.39
N CYS A 167 -11.45 -4.19 4.24
CA CYS A 167 -10.19 -4.86 4.58
C CYS A 167 -10.16 -5.24 6.08
N ASP A 168 -10.64 -4.37 6.97
CA ASP A 168 -10.79 -4.65 8.40
C ASP A 168 -11.70 -5.86 8.66
N ASP A 169 -12.92 -5.88 8.08
CA ASP A 169 -13.85 -7.01 8.23
C ASP A 169 -13.22 -8.33 7.76
N LEU A 170 -12.53 -8.32 6.63
CA LEU A 170 -11.84 -9.50 6.11
C LEU A 170 -10.74 -9.99 7.06
N GLN A 171 -9.93 -9.10 7.63
CA GLN A 171 -8.87 -9.50 8.56
C GLN A 171 -9.40 -10.04 9.88
N ASP A 172 -10.49 -9.49 10.41
CA ASP A 172 -11.17 -10.05 11.57
C ASP A 172 -11.65 -11.49 11.30
N ARG A 173 -12.14 -11.76 10.08
CA ARG A 173 -12.51 -13.11 9.64
C ARG A 173 -11.30 -14.02 9.46
N TYR A 174 -10.17 -13.50 8.99
CA TYR A 174 -8.92 -14.25 8.86
C TYR A 174 -8.39 -14.69 10.22
N GLU A 175 -8.40 -13.81 11.23
CA GLU A 175 -7.97 -14.14 12.59
C GLU A 175 -8.82 -15.28 13.20
N ALA A 176 -10.09 -15.39 12.80
CA ALA A 176 -10.97 -16.45 13.28
C ALA A 176 -10.68 -17.85 12.66
N VAL A 177 -9.99 -17.91 11.52
CA VAL A 177 -9.71 -19.18 10.82
C VAL A 177 -8.22 -19.53 10.74
N SER A 178 -7.34 -18.55 10.91
CA SER A 178 -5.89 -18.74 10.90
C SER A 178 -5.41 -19.31 12.24
N SER A 179 -4.58 -20.34 12.18
CA SER A 179 -3.88 -20.88 13.36
C SER A 179 -2.83 -19.91 13.92
N GLY A 180 -2.40 -18.93 13.12
CA GLY A 180 -1.35 -17.98 13.46
C GLY A 180 0.05 -18.62 13.47
N ASN A 181 0.16 -19.91 13.14
CA ASN A 181 1.43 -20.62 13.11
C ASN A 181 2.15 -20.37 11.80
N THR A 182 2.77 -19.20 11.70
CA THR A 182 3.52 -18.82 10.53
C THR A 182 4.81 -19.67 10.37
N ALA A 183 5.39 -20.23 11.44
CA ALA A 183 6.66 -20.95 11.35
C ALA A 183 6.58 -22.29 10.60
N ASP A 184 5.43 -22.97 10.63
CA ASP A 184 5.22 -24.24 9.92
C ASP A 184 4.75 -23.99 8.48
N GLU A 185 5.44 -24.57 7.50
CA GLU A 185 5.14 -24.33 6.08
C GLU A 185 3.75 -24.83 5.68
N HIS A 186 3.37 -26.02 6.16
CA HIS A 186 2.08 -26.61 5.84
C HIS A 186 0.94 -25.80 6.49
N ALA A 187 1.05 -25.51 7.78
CA ALA A 187 0.09 -24.68 8.50
C ALA A 187 -0.06 -23.29 7.88
N LEU A 188 1.04 -22.66 7.43
CA LEU A 188 0.98 -21.39 6.72
C LEU A 188 0.20 -21.52 5.41
N LYS A 189 0.44 -22.56 4.61
CA LYS A 189 -0.30 -22.77 3.35
C LYS A 189 -1.79 -22.98 3.63
N VAL A 190 -2.14 -23.73 4.68
CA VAL A 190 -3.53 -23.95 5.09
C VAL A 190 -4.17 -22.64 5.53
N ASP A 191 -3.50 -21.86 6.37
CA ASP A 191 -3.98 -20.54 6.81
C ASP A 191 -4.21 -19.60 5.61
N ILE A 192 -3.24 -19.51 4.69
CA ILE A 192 -3.37 -18.68 3.48
C ILE A 192 -4.54 -19.16 2.61
N ALA A 193 -4.69 -20.48 2.42
CA ALA A 193 -5.80 -21.03 1.64
C ALA A 193 -7.16 -20.76 2.31
N ALA A 194 -7.25 -20.85 3.64
CA ALA A 194 -8.47 -20.55 4.39
C ALA A 194 -8.87 -19.08 4.25
N CYS A 195 -7.92 -18.16 4.40
CA CYS A 195 -8.15 -16.73 4.17
C CYS A 195 -8.51 -16.45 2.70
N GLY A 196 -7.87 -17.15 1.75
CA GLY A 196 -8.16 -17.03 0.32
C GLY A 196 -9.58 -17.48 -0.04
N ILE A 197 -10.11 -18.52 0.62
CA ILE A 197 -11.51 -18.95 0.49
C ILE A 197 -12.46 -17.83 0.90
N ILE A 198 -12.20 -17.16 2.03
CA ILE A 198 -13.00 -16.05 2.54
C ILE A 198 -12.93 -14.86 1.57
N ALA A 199 -11.73 -14.48 1.13
CA ALA A 199 -11.52 -13.38 0.18
C ALA A 199 -12.28 -13.61 -1.14
N ILE A 200 -12.17 -14.81 -1.71
CA ILE A 200 -12.84 -15.15 -2.99
C ILE A 200 -14.36 -15.24 -2.82
N ALA A 201 -14.85 -15.75 -1.68
CA ALA A 201 -16.28 -15.74 -1.38
C ALA A 201 -16.82 -14.30 -1.25
N ALA A 202 -16.07 -13.41 -0.60
CA ALA A 202 -16.44 -12.01 -0.44
C ALA A 202 -16.53 -11.28 -1.79
N ILE A 203 -15.61 -11.57 -2.71
CA ILE A 203 -15.65 -11.11 -4.10
C ILE A 203 -16.89 -11.63 -4.83
N ARG A 204 -17.08 -12.96 -4.80
CA ARG A 204 -18.01 -13.66 -5.70
C ARG A 204 -19.46 -13.47 -5.31
N ASP A 205 -19.74 -13.62 -4.01
CA ASP A 205 -21.11 -13.75 -3.54
C ASP A 205 -21.66 -12.41 -3.03
N GLN A 206 -20.78 -11.47 -2.64
CA GLN A 206 -21.10 -10.11 -2.14
C GLN A 206 -22.24 -10.09 -1.10
N ASP A 207 -22.43 -11.20 -0.39
CA ASP A 207 -23.52 -11.46 0.53
C ASP A 207 -22.97 -11.90 1.89
N PRO A 208 -23.33 -11.22 2.99
CA PRO A 208 -22.81 -11.55 4.32
C PRO A 208 -23.11 -12.99 4.77
N PHE A 209 -24.27 -13.54 4.39
CA PHE A 209 -24.64 -14.90 4.78
C PHE A 209 -23.80 -15.95 4.05
N ALA A 210 -23.56 -15.76 2.76
CA ALA A 210 -22.63 -16.59 1.99
C ALA A 210 -21.21 -16.54 2.56
N LEU A 211 -20.77 -15.36 2.99
CA LEU A 211 -19.45 -15.18 3.61
C LEU A 211 -19.32 -15.90 4.96
N ASP A 212 -20.35 -15.84 5.82
CA ASP A 212 -20.38 -16.56 7.10
C ASP A 212 -20.36 -18.09 6.91
N MET A 213 -21.06 -18.58 5.87
CA MET A 213 -21.02 -19.98 5.48
C MET A 213 -19.63 -20.40 4.97
N ALA A 214 -19.01 -19.57 4.13
CA ALA A 214 -17.66 -19.80 3.63
C ALA A 214 -16.64 -19.85 4.77
N GLN A 215 -16.74 -18.92 5.73
CA GLN A 215 -15.88 -18.87 6.92
C GLN A 215 -16.00 -20.14 7.77
N SER A 216 -17.22 -20.63 8.01
CA SER A 216 -17.47 -21.81 8.85
C SER A 216 -16.84 -23.10 8.31
N GLY A 217 -16.64 -23.20 6.99
CA GLY A 217 -16.01 -24.36 6.32
C GLY A 217 -14.61 -24.08 5.77
N ALA A 218 -14.05 -22.89 6.00
CA ALA A 218 -12.83 -22.43 5.34
C ALA A 218 -11.62 -23.31 5.70
N ALA A 219 -11.41 -23.60 6.99
CA ALA A 219 -10.25 -24.37 7.46
C ALA A 219 -10.26 -25.81 6.93
N GLU A 220 -11.39 -26.52 7.01
CA GLU A 220 -11.52 -27.89 6.49
C GLU A 220 -11.28 -27.94 4.97
N LYS A 221 -11.86 -27.00 4.23
CA LYS A 221 -11.68 -26.93 2.78
C LYS A 221 -10.25 -26.55 2.40
N ALA A 222 -9.60 -25.68 3.17
CA ALA A 222 -8.20 -25.30 2.97
C ALA A 222 -7.27 -26.50 3.14
N GLU A 223 -7.45 -27.30 4.20
CA GLU A 223 -6.72 -28.55 4.42
C GLU A 223 -6.84 -29.50 3.22
N MET A 224 -8.06 -29.66 2.68
CA MET A 224 -8.27 -30.49 1.48
C MET A 224 -7.53 -29.95 0.25
N ILE A 225 -7.53 -28.63 0.04
CA ILE A 225 -6.87 -27.99 -1.10
C ILE A 225 -5.35 -28.14 -0.99
N VAL A 226 -4.77 -27.78 0.15
CA VAL A 226 -3.33 -27.87 0.39
C VAL A 226 -2.88 -29.33 0.34
N GLY A 227 -3.61 -30.25 0.98
CA GLY A 227 -3.35 -31.68 0.89
C GLY A 227 -3.41 -32.20 -0.55
N SER A 228 -4.31 -31.67 -1.40
CA SER A 228 -4.37 -32.05 -2.81
C SER A 228 -3.18 -31.54 -3.62
N LEU A 229 -2.67 -30.35 -3.30
CA LEU A 229 -1.48 -29.78 -3.94
C LEU A 229 -0.21 -30.55 -3.53
N GLU A 230 -0.05 -30.84 -2.24
CA GLU A 230 1.15 -31.52 -1.72
C GLU A 230 1.26 -32.99 -2.12
N ASN A 231 0.12 -33.61 -2.47
CA ASN A 231 0.07 -34.98 -2.96
C ASN A 231 -0.04 -35.08 -4.50
N ASP A 232 0.10 -33.97 -5.23
CA ASP A 232 -0.02 -33.91 -6.70
C ASP A 232 -1.35 -34.48 -7.24
N THR A 233 -2.43 -34.38 -6.46
CA THR A 233 -3.77 -34.86 -6.86
C THR A 233 -4.71 -33.75 -7.33
N TYR A 234 -4.32 -32.48 -7.16
CA TYR A 234 -5.06 -31.33 -7.64
C TYR A 234 -5.14 -31.31 -9.18
N LYS A 235 -6.31 -30.93 -9.71
CA LYS A 235 -6.57 -30.79 -11.14
C LYS A 235 -7.23 -29.45 -11.42
N GLU A 236 -6.53 -28.60 -12.17
CA GLU A 236 -7.06 -27.31 -12.62
C GLU A 236 -8.26 -27.52 -13.55
N GLY A 237 -9.28 -26.67 -13.42
CA GLY A 237 -10.48 -26.66 -14.25
C GLY A 237 -11.66 -27.48 -13.71
N GLU A 238 -11.48 -28.20 -12.60
CA GLU A 238 -12.60 -28.88 -11.92
C GLU A 238 -13.51 -27.90 -11.16
N SER A 239 -12.95 -26.79 -10.68
CA SER A 239 -13.68 -25.76 -9.94
C SER A 239 -12.97 -24.41 -10.05
N ALA A 240 -13.58 -23.46 -10.76
CA ALA A 240 -13.03 -22.11 -10.90
C ALA A 240 -12.78 -21.43 -9.54
N PHE A 241 -13.62 -21.71 -8.53
CA PHE A 241 -13.40 -21.23 -7.17
C PHE A 241 -12.12 -21.80 -6.57
N THR A 242 -11.90 -23.11 -6.71
CA THR A 242 -10.72 -23.78 -6.17
C THR A 242 -9.47 -23.33 -6.91
N ASP A 243 -9.55 -23.22 -8.24
CA ASP A 243 -8.44 -22.74 -9.07
C ASP A 243 -8.00 -21.33 -8.65
N ASN A 244 -8.95 -20.44 -8.35
CA ASN A 244 -8.64 -19.10 -7.86
C ASN A 244 -8.02 -19.12 -6.45
N VAL A 245 -8.48 -20.00 -5.55
CA VAL A 245 -7.85 -20.18 -4.23
C VAL A 245 -6.41 -20.65 -4.37
N VAL A 246 -6.14 -21.62 -5.26
CA VAL A 246 -4.79 -22.15 -5.51
C VAL A 246 -3.87 -21.07 -6.07
N LYS A 247 -4.37 -20.24 -7.00
CA LYS A 247 -3.61 -19.13 -7.58
C LYS A 247 -3.27 -18.06 -6.55
N LEU A 248 -4.26 -17.66 -5.74
CA LEU A 248 -4.06 -16.70 -4.65
C LEU A 248 -3.10 -17.26 -3.58
N LEU A 249 -3.23 -18.54 -3.24
CA LEU A 249 -2.32 -19.25 -2.33
C LEU A 249 -0.88 -19.18 -2.83
N GLY A 250 -0.63 -19.55 -4.09
CA GLY A 250 0.71 -19.53 -4.67
C GLY A 250 1.34 -18.14 -4.65
N PHE A 251 0.55 -17.13 -5.01
CA PHE A 251 0.98 -15.73 -5.00
C PHE A 251 1.31 -15.23 -3.59
N VAL A 252 0.38 -15.34 -2.64
CA VAL A 252 0.59 -14.88 -1.25
C VAL A 252 1.72 -15.66 -0.58
N TYR A 253 1.78 -16.98 -0.77
CA TYR A 253 2.83 -17.81 -0.20
C TYR A 253 4.22 -17.42 -0.72
N GLY A 254 4.34 -17.15 -2.03
CA GLY A 254 5.58 -16.64 -2.62
C GLY A 254 6.05 -15.34 -1.95
N GLN A 255 5.16 -14.37 -1.84
CA GLN A 255 5.43 -13.06 -1.22
C GLN A 255 5.80 -13.16 0.27
N VAL A 256 5.05 -13.97 1.02
CA VAL A 256 5.33 -14.19 2.45
C VAL A 256 6.66 -14.90 2.66
N LYS A 257 7.01 -15.84 1.78
CA LYS A 257 8.31 -16.52 1.83
C LYS A 257 9.46 -15.54 1.59
N GLU A 258 9.36 -14.69 0.56
CA GLU A 258 10.35 -13.64 0.30
C GLU A 258 10.50 -12.70 1.49
N ASN A 259 9.38 -12.29 2.13
CA ASN A 259 9.40 -11.47 3.33
C ASN A 259 10.15 -12.10 4.51
N ARG A 260 10.06 -13.42 4.68
CA ARG A 260 10.78 -14.15 5.73
C ARG A 260 12.26 -14.26 5.45
N GLU A 261 12.65 -14.36 4.18
CA GLU A 261 14.07 -14.37 3.78
C GLU A 261 14.75 -13.01 4.02
N LEU A 262 13.96 -11.94 4.10
CA LEU A 262 14.40 -10.58 4.41
C LEU A 262 14.44 -10.23 5.91
N ALA A 263 13.86 -11.05 6.79
CA ALA A 263 13.70 -10.81 8.23
C ALA A 263 14.90 -11.31 9.07
#